data_AF-A0A0Q9F2E0-F1
#
_entry.id   AF-A0A0Q9F2E0-F1
#
_cell.length_a   1.000
_cell.length_b   1.000
_cell.length_c   1.000
_cell.angle_alpha   90.00
_cell.angle_beta   90.00
_cell.angle_gamma   90.00
#
_symmetry.space_group_name_H-M   'P 1'
#
loop_
_entity.id
_entity.type
_entity.pdbx_description
1 polymer ?
#
loop_
_entity_poly.entity_id
_entity_poly.type
_entity_poly.pdbx_seq_one_letter_code
_entity_poly.pdbx_strand_id
1 'polypeptide(L)'
;MNVAAIEMVGTALPTRRQAIVFEFKAWGLRGRRLLRDALDREWPRRHARAEVLIDAPVLAEFESALWPQDETDPLLVAGKLQNLRLALKRLHGIEVPAGAKFGFWKQVGRATRRGGYAVGRELREGCLIPAVGGGLCQLSNALYDGAVRAGLEVVERHRHSRVLPGSLAEQDRDATVFWNYLDLRLRAPHAWRLEIDMDAQRLRLRIRGHRPAASDAWPLAVAPRRPPEASNDCGSCGQHECHRHTGPNLDGLRRLWWMEEAWPEFRERLQSERGDDDRVFGPGGRRFPAQAPLRRVSQSIAWRYGRWRGQALPQVRLAQLRAHARDLARALQPRDVDLVLPQSLLPFLWRDGELAGRRYAVMMTALPMRALQAELDGAVRRHPEQRSLRDFRADPALIEAEWDGLLAAQAWWSPHAQVLALAGARACALPWTMPAPLPSAERVAAGAKPRVFFPASPLARKGILELLAALRDQDLEILLPPGDSERGLDAGRATLRRVASYRQGLLEADVVALPAWIEHQPRALLTAIASGLPVVATPACGLGAAMAWRRVEAGDVDDLRAAVLAALANV
;
A
#
# COMPACT_ATOMS: atom_id res chain seq x y z
N MET A 1 31.47 6.57 -39.73
CA MET A 1 32.40 5.42 -39.84
C MET A 1 31.63 4.16 -39.50
N ASN A 2 31.54 3.26 -40.48
CA ASN A 2 30.98 1.91 -40.52
C ASN A 2 30.07 1.44 -39.38
N VAL A 3 28.76 1.53 -39.63
CA VAL A 3 27.77 0.60 -39.08
C VAL A 3 28.08 -0.77 -39.67
N ALA A 4 28.75 -1.63 -38.91
CA ALA A 4 28.87 -3.03 -39.26
C ALA A 4 27.45 -3.62 -39.25
N ALA A 5 26.97 -4.02 -40.42
CA ALA A 5 25.75 -4.80 -40.57
C ALA A 5 25.90 -6.06 -39.73
N ILE A 6 25.17 -6.12 -38.61
CA ILE A 6 24.93 -7.37 -37.90
C ILE A 6 24.12 -8.23 -38.87
N GLU A 7 24.75 -9.24 -39.46
CA GLU A 7 24.05 -10.27 -40.22
C GLU A 7 22.93 -10.85 -39.33
N MET A 8 21.69 -10.50 -39.68
CA MET A 8 20.49 -11.12 -39.14
C MET A 8 20.51 -12.58 -39.55
N VAL A 9 21.02 -13.47 -38.69
CA VAL A 9 20.90 -14.92 -38.86
C VAL A 9 19.40 -15.24 -38.86
N GLY A 10 18.84 -15.40 -40.06
CA GLY A 10 17.44 -15.74 -40.27
C GLY A 10 17.15 -17.13 -39.74
N THR A 11 16.81 -17.25 -38.46
CA THR A 11 16.23 -18.47 -37.92
C THR A 11 14.86 -18.67 -38.56
N ALA A 12 14.61 -19.83 -39.18
CA ALA A 12 13.32 -20.17 -39.77
C ALA A 12 12.17 -19.91 -38.78
N LEU A 13 11.10 -19.28 -39.26
CA LEU A 13 9.93 -18.99 -38.43
C LEU A 13 9.35 -20.28 -37.84
N PRO A 14 9.02 -20.31 -36.54
CA PRO A 14 8.41 -21.47 -35.94
C PRO A 14 7.06 -21.74 -36.60
N THR A 15 6.80 -23.01 -36.95
CA THR A 15 5.55 -23.43 -37.62
C THR A 15 4.48 -23.83 -36.61
N ARG A 16 3.20 -23.73 -37.00
CA ARG A 16 2.08 -24.21 -36.17
C ARG A 16 2.16 -25.72 -35.90
N ARG A 17 2.72 -26.50 -36.85
CA ARG A 17 2.96 -27.95 -36.67
C ARG A 17 3.95 -28.21 -35.54
N GLN A 18 5.05 -27.46 -35.47
CA GLN A 18 6.02 -27.56 -34.35
C GLN A 18 5.37 -27.23 -33.01
N ALA A 19 4.49 -26.21 -32.95
CA ALA A 19 3.75 -25.87 -31.74
C ALA A 19 2.82 -27.02 -31.28
N ILE A 20 2.09 -27.65 -32.21
CA ILE A 20 1.24 -28.81 -31.92
C ILE A 20 2.07 -30.00 -31.41
N VAL A 21 3.18 -30.31 -32.08
CA VAL A 21 4.11 -31.37 -31.65
C VAL A 21 4.65 -31.09 -30.24
N PHE A 22 5.00 -29.84 -29.93
CA PHE A 22 5.41 -29.45 -28.59
C PHE A 22 4.29 -29.72 -27.57
N GLU A 23 3.05 -29.32 -27.84
CA GLU A 23 1.95 -29.54 -26.90
C GLU A 23 1.67 -31.03 -26.66
N PHE A 24 1.74 -31.87 -27.70
CA PHE A 24 1.65 -33.33 -27.56
C PHE A 24 2.79 -33.90 -26.70
N LYS A 25 4.04 -33.48 -26.96
CA LYS A 25 5.20 -33.87 -26.13
C LYS A 25 5.01 -33.43 -24.67
N ALA A 26 4.57 -32.19 -24.45
CA ALA A 26 4.29 -31.68 -23.12
C ALA A 26 3.16 -32.46 -22.44
N TRP A 27 2.12 -32.87 -23.15
CA TRP A 27 1.07 -33.75 -22.62
C TRP A 27 1.61 -35.12 -22.21
N GLY A 28 2.41 -35.77 -23.05
CA GLY A 28 3.05 -37.05 -22.73
C GLY A 28 3.97 -36.95 -21.51
N LEU A 29 4.78 -35.88 -21.44
CA LEU A 29 5.66 -35.61 -20.29
C LEU A 29 4.86 -35.35 -19.01
N ARG A 30 3.73 -34.63 -19.10
CA ARG A 30 2.80 -34.41 -17.97
C ARG A 30 2.17 -35.71 -17.49
N GLY A 31 1.72 -36.58 -18.39
CA GLY A 31 1.18 -37.90 -18.04
C GLY A 31 2.21 -38.80 -17.36
N ARG A 32 3.42 -38.90 -17.94
CA ARG A 32 4.54 -39.64 -17.36
C ARG A 32 4.94 -39.09 -15.99
N ARG A 33 4.92 -37.76 -15.85
CA ARG A 33 5.20 -37.08 -14.59
C ARG A 33 4.16 -37.46 -13.53
N LEU A 34 2.86 -37.36 -13.84
CA LEU A 34 1.78 -37.76 -12.92
C LEU A 34 1.91 -39.21 -12.44
N LEU A 35 2.28 -40.14 -13.32
CA LEU A 35 2.52 -41.53 -12.94
C LEU A 35 3.71 -41.69 -12.00
N ARG A 36 4.86 -41.07 -12.33
CA ARG A 36 6.04 -41.08 -11.47
C ARG A 36 5.73 -40.49 -10.09
N ASP A 37 5.00 -39.40 -10.10
CA ASP A 37 4.62 -38.63 -8.93
C ASP A 37 3.66 -39.42 -8.02
N ALA A 38 2.75 -40.21 -8.60
CA ALA A 38 1.86 -41.11 -7.86
C ALA A 38 2.61 -42.29 -7.21
N LEU A 39 3.75 -42.69 -7.75
CA LEU A 39 4.59 -43.77 -7.23
C LEU A 39 5.65 -43.28 -6.21
N ASP A 40 5.90 -41.96 -6.14
CA ASP A 40 6.85 -41.35 -5.23
C ASP A 40 6.24 -41.19 -3.83
N ARG A 41 6.64 -42.05 -2.88
CA ARG A 41 6.20 -41.99 -1.47
C ARG A 41 6.58 -40.70 -0.75
N GLU A 42 7.61 -40.00 -1.24
CA GLU A 42 8.09 -38.73 -0.70
C GLU A 42 7.63 -37.54 -1.54
N TRP A 43 6.46 -37.65 -2.18
CA TRP A 43 5.85 -36.61 -2.99
C TRP A 43 5.91 -35.22 -2.33
N PRO A 44 6.33 -34.14 -3.05
CA PRO A 44 6.31 -32.79 -2.51
C PRO A 44 4.94 -32.41 -1.96
N ARG A 45 4.91 -31.88 -0.74
CA ARG A 45 3.69 -31.41 -0.08
C ARG A 45 3.59 -29.89 -0.17
N ARG A 46 2.38 -29.37 0.03
CA ARG A 46 2.21 -27.93 0.26
C ARG A 46 2.59 -27.64 1.70
N HIS A 47 3.34 -26.58 1.89
CA HIS A 47 3.80 -26.13 3.19
C HIS A 47 2.99 -24.91 3.61
N ALA A 48 2.63 -24.85 4.89
CA ALA A 48 1.83 -23.79 5.46
C ALA A 48 2.72 -22.59 5.82
N ARG A 49 2.09 -21.42 5.94
CA ARG A 49 2.73 -20.29 6.60
C ARG A 49 2.78 -20.56 8.10
N ALA A 50 3.90 -20.27 8.71
CA ALA A 50 4.11 -20.37 10.16
C ALA A 50 4.99 -19.19 10.59
N GLU A 51 5.26 -19.07 11.89
CA GLU A 51 6.12 -18.03 12.46
C GLU A 51 7.21 -18.63 13.38
N VAL A 52 7.37 -19.96 13.38
CA VAL A 52 8.29 -20.67 14.28
C VAL A 52 9.75 -20.32 13.98
N LEU A 53 10.07 -20.04 12.71
CA LEU A 53 11.41 -19.74 12.24
C LEU A 53 11.57 -18.28 11.81
N ILE A 54 10.67 -17.38 12.23
CA ILE A 54 10.73 -15.96 11.83
C ILE A 54 12.00 -15.27 12.35
N ASP A 55 12.44 -15.62 13.56
CA ASP A 55 13.65 -15.09 14.20
C ASP A 55 14.90 -15.96 13.97
N ALA A 56 14.77 -17.05 13.22
CA ALA A 56 15.91 -17.91 12.88
C ALA A 56 16.93 -17.14 12.02
N PRO A 57 18.24 -17.47 12.09
CA PRO A 57 19.26 -16.75 11.34
C PRO A 57 19.05 -16.89 9.83
N VAL A 58 19.38 -15.84 9.09
CA VAL A 58 19.35 -15.84 7.62
C VAL A 58 20.53 -16.67 7.11
N LEU A 59 20.24 -17.78 6.46
CA LEU A 59 21.23 -18.69 5.86
C LEU A 59 21.66 -18.22 4.47
N ALA A 60 20.74 -17.61 3.72
CA ALA A 60 21.03 -17.03 2.42
C ALA A 60 20.07 -15.88 2.11
N GLU A 61 20.59 -14.90 1.39
CA GLU A 61 19.83 -13.80 0.81
C GLU A 61 20.15 -13.67 -0.68
N PHE A 62 19.11 -13.36 -1.45
CA PHE A 62 19.17 -13.08 -2.87
C PHE A 62 18.37 -11.83 -3.19
N GLU A 63 18.93 -10.99 -4.05
CA GLU A 63 18.27 -9.79 -4.56
C GLU A 63 18.41 -9.74 -6.09
N SER A 64 17.35 -9.34 -6.78
CA SER A 64 17.38 -9.09 -8.22
C SER A 64 16.50 -7.90 -8.62
N ALA A 65 16.88 -7.22 -9.69
CA ALA A 65 16.07 -6.15 -10.27
C ALA A 65 14.78 -6.69 -10.88
N LEU A 66 13.68 -5.96 -10.69
CA LEU A 66 12.38 -6.26 -11.27
C LEU A 66 12.22 -5.70 -12.69
N TRP A 67 12.90 -4.59 -12.99
CA TRP A 67 12.90 -3.90 -14.27
C TRP A 67 14.28 -4.06 -14.93
N PRO A 68 14.47 -5.05 -15.81
CA PRO A 68 15.74 -5.26 -16.51
C PRO A 68 15.97 -4.12 -17.51
N GLN A 69 17.24 -3.74 -17.72
CA GLN A 69 17.60 -2.70 -18.70
C GLN A 69 17.39 -3.15 -20.16
N ASP A 70 17.34 -4.47 -20.40
CA ASP A 70 17.21 -5.11 -21.72
C ASP A 70 15.76 -5.45 -22.11
N GLU A 71 14.77 -5.22 -21.23
CA GLU A 71 13.36 -5.54 -21.52
C GLU A 71 12.64 -4.35 -22.15
N THR A 72 12.32 -4.45 -23.44
CA THR A 72 11.80 -3.35 -24.27
C THR A 72 10.28 -3.14 -24.20
N ASP A 73 9.52 -4.10 -23.65
CA ASP A 73 8.06 -3.99 -23.49
C ASP A 73 7.67 -3.85 -21.99
N PRO A 74 7.33 -2.64 -21.54
CA PRO A 74 6.91 -2.38 -20.16
C PRO A 74 5.66 -3.18 -19.73
N LEU A 75 4.78 -3.57 -20.66
CA LEU A 75 3.59 -4.35 -20.33
C LEU A 75 3.91 -5.81 -20.01
N LEU A 76 4.93 -6.39 -20.65
CA LEU A 76 5.41 -7.73 -20.29
C LEU A 76 6.09 -7.72 -18.92
N VAL A 77 6.81 -6.65 -18.58
CA VAL A 77 7.35 -6.45 -17.23
C VAL A 77 6.22 -6.34 -16.22
N ALA A 78 5.20 -5.51 -16.49
CA ALA A 78 4.03 -5.36 -15.62
C ALA A 78 3.26 -6.69 -15.44
N GLY A 79 3.18 -7.50 -16.49
CA GLY A 79 2.65 -8.86 -16.44
C GLY A 79 3.49 -9.80 -15.56
N LYS A 80 4.83 -9.77 -15.69
CA LYS A 80 5.76 -10.47 -14.80
C LYS A 80 5.54 -10.07 -13.35
N LEU A 81 5.45 -8.78 -13.04
CA LEU A 81 5.21 -8.27 -11.69
C LEU A 81 3.91 -8.85 -11.08
N GLN A 82 2.84 -8.90 -11.87
CA GLN A 82 1.59 -9.55 -11.45
C GLN A 82 1.78 -11.04 -11.16
N ASN A 83 2.48 -11.77 -12.02
CA ASN A 83 2.72 -13.21 -11.86
C ASN A 83 3.56 -13.50 -10.61
N LEU A 84 4.64 -12.74 -10.41
CA LEU A 84 5.49 -12.85 -9.24
C LEU A 84 4.68 -12.53 -7.96
N ARG A 85 3.90 -11.43 -7.94
CA ARG A 85 3.03 -11.07 -6.80
C ARG A 85 2.09 -12.22 -6.40
N LEU A 86 1.47 -12.87 -7.38
CA LEU A 86 0.59 -14.03 -7.12
C LEU A 86 1.36 -15.24 -6.58
N ALA A 87 2.57 -15.50 -7.08
CA ALA A 87 3.43 -16.56 -6.57
C ALA A 87 3.91 -16.27 -5.14
N LEU A 88 4.27 -15.03 -4.83
CA LEU A 88 4.66 -14.58 -3.48
C LEU A 88 3.55 -14.84 -2.46
N LYS A 89 2.28 -14.59 -2.81
CA LYS A 89 1.14 -14.92 -1.94
C LYS A 89 1.09 -16.41 -1.56
N ARG A 90 1.76 -17.30 -2.29
CA ARG A 90 1.83 -18.74 -1.99
C ARG A 90 3.14 -19.18 -1.36
N LEU A 91 4.21 -18.42 -1.55
CA LEU A 91 5.58 -18.81 -1.15
C LEU A 91 6.10 -18.04 0.06
N HIS A 92 5.71 -16.78 0.24
CA HIS A 92 6.19 -15.97 1.36
C HIS A 92 5.68 -16.53 2.70
N GLY A 93 6.62 -16.70 3.63
CA GLY A 93 6.38 -17.09 5.02
C GLY A 93 6.12 -18.59 5.23
N ILE A 94 6.34 -19.43 4.20
CA ILE A 94 6.19 -20.89 4.38
C ILE A 94 7.36 -21.45 5.19
N GLU A 95 7.07 -22.49 5.97
CA GLU A 95 8.09 -23.24 6.69
C GLU A 95 8.05 -24.71 6.26
N VAL A 96 9.23 -25.22 5.90
CA VAL A 96 9.43 -26.58 5.39
C VAL A 96 10.10 -27.38 6.50
N PRO A 97 9.45 -28.45 7.01
CA PRO A 97 10.04 -29.30 8.04
C PRO A 97 11.31 -30.01 7.58
N ALA A 98 12.15 -30.39 8.54
CA ALA A 98 13.31 -31.24 8.31
C ALA A 98 12.94 -32.52 7.52
N GLY A 99 13.71 -32.83 6.48
CA GLY A 99 13.54 -33.99 5.61
C GLY A 99 12.39 -33.87 4.60
N ALA A 100 11.51 -32.87 4.71
CA ALA A 100 10.38 -32.72 3.79
C ALA A 100 10.81 -32.11 2.44
N LYS A 101 10.18 -32.55 1.35
CA LYS A 101 10.41 -31.98 0.01
C LYS A 101 9.54 -30.75 -0.23
N PHE A 102 10.18 -29.65 -0.60
CA PHE A 102 9.55 -28.51 -1.24
C PHE A 102 9.45 -28.76 -2.74
N GLY A 103 8.37 -28.30 -3.37
CA GLY A 103 8.22 -28.31 -4.82
C GLY A 103 7.57 -27.02 -5.29
N PHE A 104 8.22 -26.32 -6.23
CA PHE A 104 7.78 -25.01 -6.70
C PHE A 104 6.35 -25.05 -7.24
N TRP A 105 6.06 -25.97 -8.17
CA TRP A 105 4.70 -26.07 -8.73
C TRP A 105 3.68 -26.65 -7.76
N LYS A 106 4.10 -27.48 -6.81
CA LYS A 106 3.20 -27.96 -5.76
C LYS A 106 2.69 -26.78 -4.90
N GLN A 107 3.57 -25.84 -4.57
CA GLN A 107 3.24 -24.67 -3.76
C GLN A 107 2.48 -23.60 -4.55
N VAL A 108 3.03 -23.18 -5.70
CA VAL A 108 2.46 -22.10 -6.52
C VAL A 108 1.15 -22.53 -7.21
N GLY A 109 1.13 -23.75 -7.76
CA GLY A 109 0.05 -24.26 -8.60
C GLY A 109 0.11 -23.76 -10.05
N ARG A 110 -0.86 -24.17 -10.88
CA ARG A 110 -0.88 -23.86 -12.31
C ARG A 110 -1.10 -22.35 -12.55
N ALA A 111 -0.18 -21.72 -13.27
CA ALA A 111 -0.36 -20.37 -13.78
C ALA A 111 -1.44 -20.35 -14.86
N THR A 112 -2.59 -19.73 -14.59
CA THR A 112 -3.70 -19.60 -15.54
C THR A 112 -4.31 -18.20 -15.47
N ARG A 113 -4.93 -17.75 -16.57
CA ARG A 113 -5.67 -16.47 -16.58
C ARG A 113 -6.78 -16.44 -15.52
N ARG A 114 -7.49 -17.56 -15.33
CA ARG A 114 -8.52 -17.71 -14.26
C ARG A 114 -7.92 -17.57 -12.86
N GLY A 115 -6.67 -17.97 -12.67
CA GLY A 115 -5.91 -17.76 -11.43
C GLY A 115 -5.34 -16.35 -11.26
N GLY A 116 -5.63 -15.43 -12.18
CA GLY A 116 -5.16 -14.04 -12.15
C GLY A 116 -3.80 -13.81 -12.80
N TYR A 117 -3.16 -14.85 -13.35
CA TYR A 117 -1.86 -14.73 -14.01
C TYR A 117 -2.00 -13.97 -15.33
N ALA A 118 -1.05 -13.09 -15.57
CA ALA A 118 -0.95 -12.22 -16.73
C ALA A 118 0.07 -12.74 -17.75
N VAL A 119 0.03 -12.16 -18.95
CA VAL A 119 1.04 -12.39 -19.99
C VAL A 119 2.30 -11.64 -19.58
N GLY A 120 3.41 -12.36 -19.46
CA GLY A 120 4.76 -11.79 -19.27
C GLY A 120 5.74 -12.49 -20.21
N ARG A 121 7.01 -12.12 -20.13
CA ARG A 121 8.07 -12.69 -20.98
C ARG A 121 8.43 -14.12 -20.54
N GLU A 122 8.48 -15.05 -21.49
CA GLU A 122 8.89 -16.44 -21.30
C GLU A 122 9.94 -16.82 -22.33
N LEU A 123 11.05 -17.44 -21.91
CA LEU A 123 12.03 -18.03 -22.80
C LEU A 123 11.56 -19.45 -23.19
N ARG A 124 11.10 -19.64 -24.43
CA ARG A 124 10.62 -20.92 -24.94
C ARG A 124 11.32 -21.29 -26.23
N GLU A 125 11.97 -22.47 -26.23
CA GLU A 125 12.71 -22.99 -27.38
C GLU A 125 13.74 -22.00 -27.94
N GLY A 126 14.32 -21.17 -27.07
CA GLY A 126 15.32 -20.17 -27.42
C GLY A 126 14.77 -18.82 -27.87
N CYS A 127 13.47 -18.67 -28.04
CA CYS A 127 12.84 -17.38 -28.32
C CYS A 127 12.18 -16.82 -27.06
N LEU A 128 12.25 -15.49 -26.89
CA LEU A 128 11.52 -14.78 -25.85
C LEU A 128 10.15 -14.43 -26.40
N ILE A 129 9.12 -15.03 -25.80
CA ILE A 129 7.73 -14.92 -26.25
C ILE A 129 6.81 -14.44 -25.12
N PRO A 130 5.71 -13.76 -25.44
CA PRO A 130 4.65 -13.48 -24.48
C PRO A 130 3.90 -14.75 -24.06
N ALA A 131 3.85 -15.05 -22.76
CA ALA A 131 3.13 -16.21 -22.24
C ALA A 131 2.48 -15.95 -20.88
N VAL A 132 1.37 -16.65 -20.60
CA VAL A 132 0.67 -16.56 -19.31
C VAL A 132 1.52 -17.20 -18.22
N GLY A 133 1.82 -16.45 -17.16
CA GLY A 133 2.77 -16.90 -16.13
C GLY A 133 4.23 -16.63 -16.48
N GLY A 134 4.50 -15.92 -17.58
CA GLY A 134 5.85 -15.47 -17.93
C GLY A 134 6.51 -14.69 -16.79
N GLY A 135 7.82 -14.85 -16.67
CA GLY A 135 8.66 -14.24 -15.64
C GLY A 135 8.77 -15.02 -14.32
N LEU A 136 8.01 -16.11 -14.11
CA LEU A 136 8.16 -16.96 -12.92
C LEU A 136 9.54 -17.62 -12.79
N CYS A 137 10.28 -17.76 -13.90
CA CYS A 137 11.65 -18.27 -13.88
C CYS A 137 12.60 -17.40 -13.05
N GLN A 138 12.33 -16.09 -12.91
CA GLN A 138 13.11 -15.22 -12.02
C GLN A 138 13.04 -15.72 -10.57
N LEU A 139 11.86 -16.19 -10.15
CA LEU A 139 11.66 -16.68 -8.79
C LEU A 139 12.25 -18.09 -8.58
N SER A 140 12.16 -18.98 -9.56
CA SER A 140 12.82 -20.30 -9.46
C SER A 140 14.34 -20.18 -9.48
N ASN A 141 14.90 -19.26 -10.26
CA ASN A 141 16.33 -18.95 -10.22
C ASN A 141 16.75 -18.43 -8.84
N ALA A 142 16.01 -17.47 -8.29
CA ALA A 142 16.25 -16.92 -6.94
C ALA A 142 16.18 -18.00 -5.84
N LEU A 143 15.18 -18.89 -5.94
CA LEU A 143 15.00 -20.00 -4.99
C LEU A 143 16.13 -21.00 -5.06
N TYR A 144 16.51 -21.43 -6.27
CA TYR A 144 17.61 -22.35 -6.47
C TYR A 144 18.91 -21.76 -5.94
N ASP A 145 19.17 -20.50 -6.26
CA ASP A 145 20.36 -19.82 -5.81
C ASP A 145 20.45 -19.69 -4.28
N GLY A 146 19.36 -19.20 -3.67
CA GLY A 146 19.26 -19.12 -2.22
C GLY A 146 19.41 -20.49 -1.56
N ALA A 147 18.81 -21.53 -2.15
CA ALA A 147 18.89 -22.89 -1.63
C ALA A 147 20.32 -23.43 -1.62
N VAL A 148 21.04 -23.26 -2.73
CA VAL A 148 22.47 -23.62 -2.83
C VAL A 148 23.29 -22.91 -1.76
N ARG A 149 23.13 -21.58 -1.64
CA ARG A 149 23.87 -20.76 -0.67
C ARG A 149 23.56 -21.17 0.77
N ALA A 150 22.31 -21.53 1.04
CA ALA A 150 21.85 -22.01 2.33
C ALA A 150 22.20 -23.49 2.58
N GLY A 151 22.80 -24.19 1.62
CA GLY A 151 23.19 -25.61 1.76
C GLY A 151 22.01 -26.59 1.70
N LEU A 152 20.90 -26.21 1.05
CA LEU A 152 19.78 -27.10 0.78
C LEU A 152 20.14 -28.09 -0.34
N GLU A 153 19.64 -29.31 -0.21
CA GLU A 153 19.72 -30.33 -1.24
C GLU A 153 18.78 -30.00 -2.40
N VAL A 154 19.32 -30.09 -3.62
CA VAL A 154 18.60 -29.85 -4.87
C VAL A 154 18.14 -31.20 -5.42
N VAL A 155 16.90 -31.58 -5.09
CA VAL A 155 16.31 -32.88 -5.47
C VAL A 155 15.94 -32.91 -6.96
N GLU A 156 15.52 -31.76 -7.51
CA GLU A 156 15.21 -31.63 -8.93
C GLU A 156 15.56 -30.22 -9.40
N ARG A 157 16.33 -30.12 -10.49
CA ARG A 157 16.67 -28.89 -11.19
C ARG A 157 16.70 -29.15 -12.69
N HIS A 158 16.21 -28.20 -13.47
CA HIS A 158 16.35 -28.17 -14.92
C HIS A 158 17.02 -26.87 -15.34
N ARG A 159 17.93 -26.92 -16.31
CA ARG A 159 18.62 -25.73 -16.86
C ARG A 159 17.81 -25.10 -17.98
N HIS A 160 17.93 -23.79 -18.18
CA HIS A 160 17.42 -23.15 -19.38
C HIS A 160 18.20 -23.64 -20.62
N SER A 161 17.48 -23.71 -21.75
CA SER A 161 18.05 -24.11 -23.04
C SER A 161 18.96 -23.05 -23.66
N ARG A 162 18.81 -21.78 -23.28
CA ARG A 162 19.70 -20.66 -23.67
C ARG A 162 20.12 -19.85 -22.45
N VAL A 163 21.29 -19.21 -22.55
CA VAL A 163 21.87 -18.33 -21.53
C VAL A 163 21.68 -16.89 -21.98
N LEU A 164 20.99 -16.07 -21.17
CA LEU A 164 20.85 -14.65 -21.43
C LEU A 164 22.04 -13.90 -20.81
N PRO A 165 22.58 -12.86 -21.48
CA PRO A 165 23.63 -12.02 -20.91
C PRO A 165 23.23 -11.45 -19.54
N GLY A 166 24.13 -11.50 -18.55
CA GLY A 166 23.90 -10.98 -17.19
C GLY A 166 22.92 -11.79 -16.34
N SER A 167 22.45 -12.94 -16.83
CA SER A 167 21.55 -13.82 -16.07
C SER A 167 22.31 -14.80 -15.18
N LEU A 168 21.64 -15.32 -14.14
CA LEU A 168 22.20 -16.39 -13.30
C LEU A 168 22.59 -17.66 -14.09
N ALA A 169 22.06 -17.84 -15.30
CA ALA A 169 22.40 -18.97 -16.16
C ALA A 169 23.87 -18.95 -16.63
N GLU A 170 24.54 -17.80 -16.66
CA GLU A 170 25.97 -17.69 -16.97
C GLU A 170 26.83 -18.41 -15.93
N GLN A 171 26.38 -18.40 -14.68
CA GLN A 171 27.08 -18.97 -13.53
C GLN A 171 26.55 -20.38 -13.17
N ASP A 172 25.79 -21.02 -14.06
CA ASP A 172 25.04 -22.26 -13.78
C ASP A 172 24.16 -22.18 -12.52
N ARG A 173 23.66 -20.98 -12.22
CA ARG A 173 22.80 -20.65 -11.07
C ARG A 173 21.33 -20.48 -11.46
N ASP A 174 20.92 -21.07 -12.58
CA ASP A 174 19.56 -21.02 -13.10
C ASP A 174 18.77 -22.30 -12.85
N ALA A 175 17.46 -22.16 -12.64
CA ALA A 175 16.49 -23.23 -12.59
C ALA A 175 15.27 -22.84 -13.42
N THR A 176 15.03 -23.56 -14.52
CA THR A 176 13.84 -23.39 -15.34
C THR A 176 12.68 -24.21 -14.79
N VAL A 177 11.47 -23.67 -14.89
CA VAL A 177 10.24 -24.32 -14.44
C VAL A 177 9.17 -24.23 -15.52
N PHE A 178 8.49 -25.35 -15.77
CA PHE A 178 7.39 -25.41 -16.74
C PHE A 178 6.29 -26.32 -16.21
N TRP A 179 5.07 -25.79 -16.14
CA TRP A 179 3.95 -26.50 -15.54
C TRP A 179 3.62 -27.81 -16.31
N ASN A 180 3.65 -28.98 -15.70
CA ASN A 180 4.13 -29.38 -14.36
C ASN A 180 5.22 -30.47 -14.44
N TYR A 181 5.92 -30.53 -15.57
CA TYR A 181 6.91 -31.58 -15.83
C TYR A 181 8.37 -31.13 -15.66
N LEU A 182 8.63 -29.81 -15.65
CA LEU A 182 9.90 -29.23 -15.19
C LEU A 182 9.62 -28.47 -13.89
N ASP A 183 10.20 -28.92 -12.79
CA ASP A 183 9.97 -28.39 -11.44
C ASP A 183 11.30 -28.12 -10.72
N LEU A 184 11.25 -27.29 -9.70
CA LEU A 184 12.36 -27.10 -8.75
C LEU A 184 11.94 -27.76 -7.43
N ARG A 185 12.67 -28.80 -7.03
CA ARG A 185 12.45 -29.49 -5.75
C ARG A 185 13.66 -29.37 -4.84
N LEU A 186 13.40 -29.04 -3.59
CA LEU A 186 14.42 -28.78 -2.57
C LEU A 186 14.14 -29.61 -1.32
N ARG A 187 15.19 -29.99 -0.60
CA ARG A 187 15.11 -30.68 0.70
C ARG A 187 16.23 -30.17 1.60
N ALA A 188 16.01 -30.21 2.91
CA ALA A 188 17.09 -29.99 3.89
C ALA A 188 16.94 -30.96 5.05
N PRO A 189 18.03 -31.35 5.73
CA PRO A 189 17.99 -32.15 6.94
C PRO A 189 17.46 -31.35 8.15
N HIS A 190 17.32 -30.04 8.04
CA HIS A 190 16.79 -29.14 9.07
C HIS A 190 15.55 -28.39 8.55
N ALA A 191 14.75 -27.87 9.48
CA ALA A 191 13.60 -27.04 9.12
C ALA A 191 14.06 -25.66 8.66
N TRP A 192 13.40 -25.11 7.64
CA TRP A 192 13.76 -23.82 7.06
C TRP A 192 12.52 -23.02 6.65
N ARG A 193 12.69 -21.71 6.60
CA ARG A 193 11.66 -20.73 6.25
C ARG A 193 12.03 -19.97 4.99
N LEU A 194 11.05 -19.72 4.15
CA LEU A 194 11.18 -18.93 2.93
C LEU A 194 10.48 -17.59 3.09
N GLU A 195 11.23 -16.50 2.97
CA GLU A 195 10.71 -15.14 2.98
C GLU A 195 10.97 -14.51 1.61
N ILE A 196 9.92 -14.01 0.96
CA ILE A 196 10.05 -13.34 -0.32
C ILE A 196 9.23 -12.06 -0.30
N ASP A 197 9.87 -10.94 -0.56
CA ASP A 197 9.22 -9.63 -0.68
C ASP A 197 9.66 -8.94 -1.97
N MET A 198 8.88 -7.95 -2.38
CA MET A 198 9.25 -7.12 -3.51
C MET A 198 8.79 -5.68 -3.27
N ASP A 199 9.70 -4.74 -3.51
CA ASP A 199 9.36 -3.33 -3.67
C ASP A 199 9.16 -3.01 -5.16
N ALA A 200 9.08 -1.73 -5.52
CA ALA A 200 8.88 -1.33 -6.91
C ALA A 200 10.04 -1.66 -7.86
N GLN A 201 11.24 -1.94 -7.33
CA GLN A 201 12.49 -2.05 -8.07
C GLN A 201 13.15 -3.42 -7.91
N ARG A 202 12.99 -4.07 -6.76
CA ARG A 202 13.77 -5.24 -6.35
C ARG A 202 12.88 -6.35 -5.82
N LEU A 203 13.23 -7.58 -6.20
CA LEU A 203 12.75 -8.81 -5.59
C LEU A 203 13.81 -9.28 -4.59
N ARG A 204 13.41 -9.50 -3.34
CA ARG A 204 14.26 -10.05 -2.28
C ARG A 204 13.76 -11.40 -1.84
N LEU A 205 14.68 -12.31 -1.60
CA LEU A 205 14.42 -13.65 -1.11
C LEU A 205 15.40 -13.97 0.02
N ARG A 206 14.89 -14.46 1.14
CA ARG A 206 15.69 -14.94 2.26
C ARG A 206 15.28 -16.37 2.62
N ILE A 207 16.28 -17.18 2.94
CA ILE A 207 16.10 -18.49 3.55
C ILE A 207 16.61 -18.40 4.98
N ARG A 208 15.75 -18.70 5.95
CA ARG A 208 16.11 -18.78 7.37
C ARG A 208 16.09 -20.21 7.86
N GLY A 209 16.93 -20.52 8.84
CA GLY A 209 16.97 -21.84 9.45
C GLY A 209 18.18 -21.99 10.35
N HIS A 210 18.20 -23.05 11.15
CA HIS A 210 19.33 -23.37 12.02
C HIS A 210 20.18 -24.43 11.32
N ARG A 211 21.26 -23.98 10.66
CA ARG A 211 22.19 -24.89 9.97
C ARG A 211 22.90 -25.78 11.00
N PRO A 212 22.95 -27.11 10.81
CA PRO A 212 23.82 -27.97 11.60
C PRO A 212 25.29 -27.64 11.33
N ALA A 213 26.13 -27.60 12.36
CA ALA A 213 27.56 -27.27 12.26
C ALA A 213 28.36 -28.17 11.29
N ALA A 214 27.81 -29.31 10.87
CA ALA A 214 28.47 -30.33 10.05
C ALA A 214 27.76 -30.60 8.70
N SER A 215 27.09 -29.62 8.09
CA SER A 215 26.69 -29.77 6.68
C SER A 215 27.84 -29.24 5.82
N ASP A 216 28.56 -30.10 5.13
CA ASP A 216 29.47 -29.65 4.07
C ASP A 216 28.64 -28.86 3.06
N ALA A 217 29.06 -27.62 2.76
CA ALA A 217 28.47 -26.88 1.66
C ALA A 217 28.69 -27.72 0.41
N TRP A 218 27.63 -28.19 -0.25
CA TRP A 218 27.78 -28.92 -1.51
C TRP A 218 28.47 -27.97 -2.50
N PRO A 219 29.73 -28.21 -2.87
CA PRO A 219 30.40 -27.28 -3.77
C PRO A 219 29.70 -27.41 -5.12
N LEU A 220 29.01 -26.37 -5.55
CA LEU A 220 28.70 -26.24 -6.96
C LEU A 220 30.03 -26.02 -7.66
N ALA A 221 30.46 -27.02 -8.43
CA ALA A 221 31.38 -26.77 -9.52
C ALA A 221 30.66 -25.83 -10.50
N VAL A 222 30.85 -24.52 -10.32
CA VAL A 222 30.43 -23.51 -11.28
C VAL A 222 31.30 -23.70 -12.51
N ALA A 223 30.85 -24.54 -13.44
CA ALA A 223 31.47 -24.64 -14.74
C ALA A 223 30.99 -23.41 -15.55
N PRO A 224 31.89 -22.51 -15.98
CA PRO A 224 31.49 -21.40 -16.86
C PRO A 224 30.87 -21.98 -18.13
N ARG A 225 29.64 -21.52 -18.45
CA ARG A 225 28.94 -21.91 -19.67
C ARG A 225 29.53 -21.16 -20.88
N ARG A 226 29.31 -21.70 -22.09
CA ARG A 226 29.61 -21.03 -23.36
C ARG A 226 29.03 -19.59 -23.37
N PRO A 227 29.66 -18.66 -24.11
CA PRO A 227 29.19 -17.28 -24.19
C PRO A 227 27.72 -17.22 -24.62
N PRO A 228 26.96 -16.24 -24.11
CA PRO A 228 25.52 -16.15 -24.34
C PRO A 228 25.21 -16.08 -25.84
N GLU A 229 24.34 -16.97 -26.31
CA GLU A 229 23.77 -16.87 -27.65
C GLU A 229 22.65 -15.82 -27.63
N ALA A 230 22.68 -14.88 -28.58
CA ALA A 230 21.62 -13.91 -28.75
C ALA A 230 20.27 -14.65 -28.90
N SER A 231 19.35 -14.38 -27.98
CA SER A 231 18.00 -14.94 -28.04
C SER A 231 17.10 -13.98 -28.82
N ASN A 232 16.37 -14.51 -29.80
CA ASN A 232 15.44 -13.70 -30.58
C ASN A 232 14.25 -13.31 -29.69
N ASP A 233 13.97 -12.02 -29.59
CA ASP A 233 12.85 -11.47 -28.84
C ASP A 233 11.75 -11.01 -29.80
N CYS A 234 10.49 -11.29 -29.50
CA CYS A 234 9.39 -10.90 -30.37
C CYS A 234 9.33 -9.38 -30.63
N GLY A 235 9.84 -8.54 -29.72
CA GLY A 235 9.89 -7.09 -29.91
C GLY A 235 11.07 -6.59 -30.75
N SER A 236 12.17 -7.36 -30.86
CA SER A 236 13.38 -6.95 -31.57
C SER A 236 13.70 -7.76 -32.82
N CYS A 237 13.02 -8.89 -33.05
CA CYS A 237 13.33 -9.78 -34.18
C CYS A 237 12.76 -9.32 -35.53
N GLY A 238 11.87 -8.32 -35.56
CA GLY A 238 11.26 -7.79 -36.78
C GLY A 238 10.31 -8.76 -37.51
N GLN A 239 10.01 -9.92 -36.92
CA GLN A 239 9.22 -10.99 -37.55
C GLN A 239 7.72 -10.88 -37.20
N HIS A 240 7.02 -9.93 -37.80
CA HIS A 240 5.61 -9.65 -37.52
C HIS A 240 4.63 -10.74 -38.00
N GLU A 241 5.03 -11.58 -38.96
CA GLU A 241 4.23 -12.70 -39.47
C GLU A 241 4.35 -13.98 -38.61
N CYS A 242 5.20 -13.97 -37.59
CA CYS A 242 5.36 -15.10 -36.70
C CYS A 242 4.07 -15.34 -35.90
N HIS A 243 3.54 -16.57 -35.90
CA HIS A 243 2.35 -16.91 -35.11
C HIS A 243 2.54 -16.77 -33.58
N ARG A 244 3.78 -16.60 -33.11
CA ARG A 244 4.13 -16.31 -31.71
C ARG A 244 4.26 -14.81 -31.43
N HIS A 245 4.36 -13.99 -32.46
CA HIS A 245 4.41 -12.53 -32.35
C HIS A 245 3.02 -12.02 -32.00
N THR A 246 2.90 -11.36 -30.85
CA THR A 246 1.75 -10.51 -30.57
C THR A 246 2.10 -9.14 -31.13
N GLY A 247 1.27 -8.59 -32.02
CA GLY A 247 1.48 -7.28 -32.67
C GLY A 247 1.89 -6.15 -31.71
N PRO A 248 2.36 -5.01 -32.22
CA PRO A 248 2.80 -3.89 -31.39
C PRO A 248 1.69 -3.52 -30.40
N ASN A 249 2.04 -3.55 -29.11
CA ASN A 249 1.10 -3.20 -28.05
C ASN A 249 1.04 -1.68 -27.98
N LEU A 250 -0.09 -1.10 -28.39
CA LEU A 250 -0.27 0.36 -28.44
C LEU A 250 -0.58 0.97 -27.07
N ASP A 251 -0.85 0.15 -26.06
CA ASP A 251 -1.21 0.60 -24.72
C ASP A 251 0.04 0.74 -23.83
N GLY A 252 0.21 1.88 -23.16
CA GLY A 252 1.30 2.10 -22.21
C GLY A 252 1.01 1.60 -20.78
N LEU A 253 2.00 1.77 -19.90
CA LEU A 253 1.76 1.77 -18.45
C LEU A 253 0.93 2.99 -18.08
N ARG A 254 0.20 2.91 -16.97
CA ARG A 254 -0.67 4.01 -16.53
C ARG A 254 -0.73 4.12 -15.02
N ARG A 255 -1.15 5.29 -14.55
CA ARG A 255 -1.43 5.53 -13.14
C ARG A 255 -2.89 5.28 -12.84
N LEU A 256 -3.14 4.70 -11.67
CA LEU A 256 -4.48 4.51 -11.11
C LEU A 256 -4.67 5.41 -9.90
N TRP A 257 -5.76 6.17 -9.91
CA TRP A 257 -6.15 7.09 -8.85
C TRP A 257 -7.38 6.58 -8.12
N TRP A 258 -7.29 6.43 -6.80
CA TRP A 258 -8.43 6.07 -5.96
C TRP A 258 -8.87 7.25 -5.09
N MET A 259 -9.83 8.01 -5.58
CA MET A 259 -10.31 9.26 -5.00
C MET A 259 -11.52 9.05 -4.08
N GLU A 260 -11.43 8.15 -3.10
CA GLU A 260 -12.53 7.98 -2.14
C GLU A 260 -12.63 9.17 -1.16
N GLU A 261 -11.49 9.71 -0.77
CA GLU A 261 -11.38 10.87 0.12
C GLU A 261 -11.08 12.11 -0.73
N ALA A 262 -12.11 12.63 -1.40
CA ALA A 262 -11.99 13.69 -2.40
C ALA A 262 -11.88 15.11 -1.77
N TRP A 263 -10.89 15.30 -0.89
CA TRP A 263 -10.54 16.63 -0.40
C TRP A 263 -10.19 17.57 -1.57
N PRO A 264 -10.49 18.88 -1.46
CA PRO A 264 -10.16 19.86 -2.50
C PRO A 264 -8.71 19.78 -2.97
N GLU A 265 -7.77 19.60 -2.04
CA GLU A 265 -6.33 19.57 -2.31
C GLU A 265 -5.94 18.38 -3.19
N PHE A 266 -6.50 17.19 -2.93
CA PHE A 266 -6.24 16.02 -3.76
C PHE A 266 -6.94 16.11 -5.11
N ARG A 267 -8.11 16.75 -5.17
CA ARG A 267 -8.83 16.96 -6.43
C ARG A 267 -8.08 17.91 -7.36
N GLU A 268 -7.56 19.00 -6.82
CA GLU A 268 -6.74 19.96 -7.57
C GLU A 268 -5.49 19.27 -8.12
N ARG A 269 -4.82 18.46 -7.30
CA ARG A 269 -3.65 17.70 -7.76
C ARG A 269 -3.97 16.64 -8.81
N LEU A 270 -5.09 15.93 -8.67
CA LEU A 270 -5.57 15.03 -9.72
C LEU A 270 -5.79 15.81 -11.02
N GLN A 271 -6.40 16.98 -10.97
CA GLN A 271 -6.66 17.79 -12.16
C GLN A 271 -5.37 18.27 -12.84
N SER A 272 -4.32 18.55 -12.08
CA SER A 272 -3.05 19.03 -12.64
C SER A 272 -2.12 17.93 -13.14
N GLU A 273 -2.17 16.71 -12.58
CA GLU A 273 -1.21 15.64 -12.90
C GLU A 273 -1.78 14.45 -13.66
N ARG A 274 -3.11 14.38 -13.83
CA ARG A 274 -3.73 13.23 -14.50
C ARG A 274 -3.33 13.17 -15.97
N GLY A 275 -2.78 12.03 -16.39
CA GLY A 275 -2.57 11.71 -17.81
C GLY A 275 -3.84 11.24 -18.51
N ASP A 276 -3.88 11.32 -19.84
CA ASP A 276 -5.05 10.94 -20.64
C ASP A 276 -5.44 9.46 -20.45
N ASP A 277 -4.44 8.58 -20.27
CA ASP A 277 -4.62 7.14 -20.08
C ASP A 277 -4.84 6.72 -18.61
N ASP A 278 -4.83 7.67 -17.67
CA ASP A 278 -4.97 7.38 -16.25
C ASP A 278 -6.39 6.93 -15.90
N ARG A 279 -6.45 5.92 -15.02
CA ARG A 279 -7.72 5.41 -14.50
C ARG A 279 -8.05 6.09 -13.18
N VAL A 280 -9.16 6.80 -13.16
CA VAL A 280 -9.68 7.44 -11.95
C VAL A 280 -10.92 6.72 -11.45
N PHE A 281 -10.91 6.43 -10.15
CA PHE A 281 -12.04 5.89 -9.43
C PHE A 281 -12.49 6.84 -8.32
N GLY A 282 -13.80 7.01 -8.16
CA GLY A 282 -14.38 7.98 -7.22
C GLY A 282 -15.08 9.15 -7.93
N PRO A 283 -15.17 10.34 -7.29
CA PRO A 283 -15.81 11.53 -7.87
C PRO A 283 -15.13 11.96 -9.18
N GLY A 284 -15.91 12.09 -10.26
CA GLY A 284 -15.40 12.43 -11.59
C GLY A 284 -14.83 11.26 -12.39
N GLY A 285 -14.89 10.03 -11.88
CA GLY A 285 -14.41 8.80 -12.54
C GLY A 285 -15.43 7.65 -12.54
N ARG A 286 -14.96 6.42 -12.77
CA ARG A 286 -15.84 5.22 -12.70
C ARG A 286 -16.23 4.97 -11.24
N ARG A 287 -17.52 4.75 -10.97
CA ARG A 287 -18.04 4.35 -9.65
C ARG A 287 -18.02 2.83 -9.52
N PHE A 288 -17.65 2.32 -8.35
CA PHE A 288 -17.62 0.88 -8.10
C PHE A 288 -18.95 0.30 -7.62
N PRO A 289 -19.13 -1.03 -7.71
CA PRO A 289 -20.26 -1.74 -7.10
C PRO A 289 -20.45 -1.41 -5.62
N ALA A 290 -19.39 -1.36 -4.79
CA ALA A 290 -19.50 -0.96 -3.38
C ALA A 290 -20.00 0.48 -3.17
N GLN A 291 -19.85 1.37 -4.15
CA GLN A 291 -20.29 2.76 -4.09
C GLN A 291 -21.64 2.98 -4.78
N ALA A 292 -22.27 1.92 -5.31
CA ALA A 292 -23.56 1.98 -5.98
C ALA A 292 -24.65 2.48 -5.03
N PRO A 293 -25.65 3.25 -5.51
CA PRO A 293 -26.69 3.85 -4.67
C PRO A 293 -27.43 2.81 -3.82
N LEU A 294 -27.79 1.66 -4.42
CA LEU A 294 -28.44 0.54 -3.75
C LEU A 294 -27.58 -0.03 -2.62
N ARG A 295 -26.25 -0.10 -2.81
CA ARG A 295 -25.34 -0.54 -1.74
C ARG A 295 -25.21 0.50 -0.64
N ARG A 296 -25.16 1.80 -0.94
CA ARG A 296 -25.19 2.86 0.09
C ARG A 296 -26.46 2.82 0.93
N VAL A 297 -27.62 2.58 0.31
CA VAL A 297 -28.88 2.41 1.05
C VAL A 297 -28.82 1.17 1.94
N SER A 298 -28.38 0.03 1.40
CA SER A 298 -28.21 -1.19 2.20
C SER A 298 -27.18 -1.04 3.33
N GLN A 299 -26.12 -0.24 3.12
CA GLN A 299 -25.10 0.08 4.11
C GLN A 299 -25.63 1.04 5.18
N SER A 300 -26.42 2.05 4.81
CA SER A 300 -27.11 2.93 5.76
C SER A 300 -28.12 2.16 6.60
N ILE A 301 -28.80 1.16 6.02
CA ILE A 301 -29.71 0.27 6.74
C ILE A 301 -28.93 -0.67 7.66
N ALA A 302 -27.84 -1.29 7.17
CA ALA A 302 -26.93 -2.10 7.99
C ALA A 302 -26.29 -1.29 9.13
N TRP A 303 -26.00 -0.01 8.89
CA TRP A 303 -25.54 0.96 9.89
C TRP A 303 -26.60 1.22 10.97
N ARG A 304 -27.86 1.46 10.59
CA ARG A 304 -28.99 1.59 11.53
C ARG A 304 -29.23 0.30 12.30
N TYR A 305 -29.11 -0.85 11.63
CA TYR A 305 -29.34 -2.18 12.21
C TYR A 305 -28.22 -2.61 13.16
N GLY A 306 -26.95 -2.38 12.82
CA GLY A 306 -25.80 -2.63 13.68
C GLY A 306 -25.83 -1.76 14.94
N ARG A 307 -26.24 -0.48 14.80
CA ARG A 307 -26.50 0.42 15.93
C ARG A 307 -27.64 -0.09 16.81
N TRP A 308 -28.73 -0.59 16.22
CA TRP A 308 -29.85 -1.19 16.95
C TRP A 308 -29.46 -2.48 17.68
N ARG A 309 -28.52 -3.28 17.15
CA ARG A 309 -27.96 -4.48 17.79
C ARG A 309 -26.79 -4.22 18.76
N GLY A 310 -26.44 -2.96 19.03
CA GLY A 310 -25.38 -2.61 19.97
C GLY A 310 -23.95 -2.88 19.47
N GLN A 311 -23.72 -3.01 18.16
CA GLN A 311 -22.35 -3.10 17.62
C GLN A 311 -21.63 -1.76 17.77
N ALA A 312 -20.37 -1.81 18.21
CA ALA A 312 -19.53 -0.62 18.29
C ALA A 312 -19.32 -0.02 16.88
N LEU A 313 -19.65 1.27 16.72
CA LEU A 313 -19.56 2.04 15.48
C LEU A 313 -18.24 1.85 14.66
N PRO A 314 -17.06 1.67 15.28
CA PRO A 314 -15.82 1.43 14.54
C PRO A 314 -15.80 0.13 13.70
N GLN A 315 -16.48 -0.93 14.15
CA GLN A 315 -16.40 -2.25 13.51
C GLN A 315 -17.13 -2.28 12.15
N VAL A 316 -18.25 -1.57 12.04
CA VAL A 316 -19.02 -1.47 10.79
C VAL A 316 -18.24 -0.70 9.72
N ARG A 317 -17.62 0.43 10.10
CA ARG A 317 -16.78 1.23 9.19
C ARG A 317 -15.56 0.42 8.72
N LEU A 318 -14.95 -0.37 9.61
CA LEU A 318 -13.83 -1.23 9.26
C LEU A 318 -14.22 -2.30 8.23
N ALA A 319 -15.38 -2.94 8.38
CA ALA A 319 -15.89 -3.92 7.43
C ALA A 319 -16.13 -3.30 6.03
N GLN A 320 -16.59 -2.05 5.98
CA GLN A 320 -16.77 -1.30 4.74
C GLN A 320 -15.44 -1.00 4.05
N LEU A 321 -14.45 -0.47 4.77
CA LEU A 321 -13.11 -0.21 4.22
C LEU A 321 -12.47 -1.48 3.66
N ARG A 322 -12.62 -2.61 4.37
CA ARG A 322 -12.16 -3.92 3.88
C ARG A 322 -12.90 -4.39 2.62
N ALA A 323 -14.17 -4.01 2.43
CA ALA A 323 -14.89 -4.29 1.20
C ALA A 323 -14.38 -3.42 0.03
N HIS A 324 -14.13 -2.14 0.28
CA HIS A 324 -13.59 -1.22 -0.72
C HIS A 324 -12.19 -1.63 -1.18
N ALA A 325 -11.30 -2.01 -0.24
CA ALA A 325 -9.99 -2.54 -0.56
C ALA A 325 -10.05 -3.79 -1.46
N ARG A 326 -11.01 -4.70 -1.21
CA ARG A 326 -11.24 -5.89 -2.06
C ARG A 326 -11.75 -5.53 -3.46
N ASP A 327 -12.63 -4.55 -3.57
CA ASP A 327 -13.14 -4.09 -4.87
C ASP A 327 -12.04 -3.40 -5.68
N LEU A 328 -11.18 -2.60 -5.02
CA LEU A 328 -9.96 -2.06 -5.64
C LEU A 328 -9.04 -3.19 -6.11
N ALA A 329 -8.70 -4.13 -5.24
CA ALA A 329 -7.82 -5.26 -5.57
C ALA A 329 -8.30 -6.03 -6.81
N ARG A 330 -9.62 -6.24 -6.96
CA ARG A 330 -10.22 -6.88 -8.15
C ARG A 330 -10.17 -6.02 -9.41
N ALA A 331 -10.11 -4.71 -9.28
CA ALA A 331 -10.11 -3.76 -10.39
C ALA A 331 -8.70 -3.46 -10.92
N LEU A 332 -7.67 -3.78 -10.12
CA LEU A 332 -6.26 -3.65 -10.50
C LEU A 332 -5.94 -4.57 -11.68
N GLN A 333 -5.30 -3.98 -12.69
CA GLN A 333 -4.75 -4.67 -13.83
C GLN A 333 -3.21 -4.78 -13.70
N PRO A 334 -2.57 -5.66 -14.49
CA PRO A 334 -1.11 -5.77 -14.49
C PRO A 334 -0.42 -4.43 -14.77
N ARG A 335 -0.92 -3.68 -15.76
CA ARG A 335 -0.40 -2.36 -16.19
C ARG A 335 -0.59 -1.20 -15.20
N ASP A 336 -1.37 -1.38 -14.13
CA ASP A 336 -1.61 -0.35 -13.10
C ASP A 336 -0.41 -0.26 -12.13
N VAL A 337 0.82 -0.09 -12.64
CA VAL A 337 2.05 -0.18 -11.84
C VAL A 337 2.24 1.00 -10.87
N ASP A 338 1.60 2.13 -11.18
CA ASP A 338 1.62 3.35 -10.36
C ASP A 338 0.24 3.59 -9.76
N LEU A 339 0.18 3.75 -8.44
CA LEU A 339 -1.07 3.94 -7.70
C LEU A 339 -1.05 5.22 -6.85
N VAL A 340 -2.21 5.87 -6.75
CA VAL A 340 -2.49 6.91 -5.75
C VAL A 340 -3.63 6.41 -4.89
N LEU A 341 -3.36 6.19 -3.61
CA LEU A 341 -4.25 5.46 -2.70
C LEU A 341 -4.69 6.33 -1.52
N PRO A 342 -5.92 6.19 -1.02
CA PRO A 342 -6.30 6.80 0.25
C PRO A 342 -5.62 6.06 1.42
N GLN A 343 -5.24 6.81 2.45
CA GLN A 343 -4.67 6.25 3.68
C GLN A 343 -5.55 5.13 4.27
N SER A 344 -6.87 5.30 4.28
CA SER A 344 -7.81 4.37 4.91
C SER A 344 -7.86 2.95 4.29
N LEU A 345 -7.38 2.76 3.06
CA LEU A 345 -7.35 1.44 2.40
C LEU A 345 -5.97 0.77 2.44
N LEU A 346 -4.93 1.55 2.72
CA LEU A 346 -3.53 1.10 2.74
C LEU A 346 -3.29 -0.17 3.56
N PRO A 347 -3.69 -0.27 4.85
CA PRO A 347 -3.37 -1.43 5.67
C PRO A 347 -3.93 -2.74 5.10
N PHE A 348 -5.10 -2.69 4.45
CA PHE A 348 -5.70 -3.88 3.84
C PHE A 348 -4.97 -4.29 2.56
N LEU A 349 -4.66 -3.34 1.69
CA LEU A 349 -3.97 -3.59 0.43
C LEU A 349 -2.54 -4.08 0.67
N TRP A 350 -1.86 -3.52 1.67
CA TRP A 350 -0.54 -3.94 2.11
C TRP A 350 -0.55 -5.38 2.63
N ARG A 351 -1.38 -5.66 3.65
CA ARG A 351 -1.47 -6.99 4.26
C ARG A 351 -1.89 -8.08 3.27
N ASP A 352 -2.80 -7.76 2.36
CA ASP A 352 -3.28 -8.72 1.36
C ASP A 352 -2.28 -8.88 0.18
N GLY A 353 -1.16 -8.14 0.19
CA GLY A 353 -0.04 -8.25 -0.76
C GLY A 353 -0.33 -7.67 -2.14
N GLU A 354 -1.28 -6.73 -2.25
CA GLU A 354 -1.70 -6.15 -3.54
C GLU A 354 -0.74 -5.09 -4.07
N LEU A 355 0.06 -4.50 -3.17
CA LEU A 355 1.01 -3.41 -3.46
C LEU A 355 2.42 -3.88 -3.81
N ALA A 356 2.75 -5.14 -3.52
CA ALA A 356 4.07 -5.71 -3.76
C ALA A 356 4.47 -5.53 -5.24
N GLY A 357 5.61 -4.92 -5.55
CA GLY A 357 6.01 -4.67 -6.93
C GLY A 357 5.31 -3.50 -7.62
N ARG A 358 4.55 -2.66 -6.90
CA ARG A 358 3.94 -1.43 -7.42
C ARG A 358 4.58 -0.21 -6.80
N ARG A 359 4.60 0.90 -7.54
CA ARG A 359 4.89 2.23 -7.00
C ARG A 359 3.60 2.85 -6.53
N TYR A 360 3.62 3.49 -5.36
CA TYR A 360 2.43 4.19 -4.90
C TYR A 360 2.71 5.40 -4.02
N ALA A 361 1.82 6.38 -4.14
CA ALA A 361 1.71 7.49 -3.21
C ALA A 361 0.43 7.33 -2.37
N VAL A 362 0.47 7.86 -1.15
CA VAL A 362 -0.64 7.79 -0.20
C VAL A 362 -1.17 9.20 0.07
N MET A 363 -2.46 9.39 -0.18
CA MET A 363 -3.20 10.59 0.23
C MET A 363 -3.48 10.50 1.71
N MET A 364 -2.70 11.24 2.49
CA MET A 364 -2.75 11.26 3.94
C MET A 364 -3.76 12.32 4.40
N THR A 365 -4.88 11.84 4.94
CA THR A 365 -5.93 12.69 5.51
C THR A 365 -5.81 12.85 7.01
N ALA A 366 -5.03 12.01 7.70
CA ALA A 366 -4.81 12.08 9.13
C ALA A 366 -3.37 11.68 9.47
N LEU A 367 -2.99 11.82 10.75
CA LEU A 367 -1.77 11.22 11.27
C LEU A 367 -1.75 9.71 11.02
N PRO A 368 -0.58 9.09 10.79
CA PRO A 368 -0.44 7.63 10.85
C PRO A 368 -1.02 7.10 12.16
N MET A 369 -1.65 5.92 12.13
CA MET A 369 -2.34 5.34 13.28
C MET A 369 -1.42 5.22 14.50
N ARG A 370 -0.13 4.89 14.33
CA ARG A 370 0.85 4.88 15.42
C ARG A 370 0.96 6.23 16.12
N ALA A 371 1.13 7.30 15.35
CA ALA A 371 1.24 8.66 15.88
C ALA A 371 -0.09 9.11 16.50
N LEU A 372 -1.21 8.84 15.83
CA LEU A 372 -2.55 9.15 16.34
C LEU A 372 -2.82 8.47 17.70
N GLN A 373 -2.42 7.21 17.85
CA GLN A 373 -2.55 6.46 19.10
C GLN A 373 -1.70 7.08 20.21
N ALA A 374 -0.47 7.50 19.90
CA ALA A 374 0.41 8.18 20.86
C ALA A 374 -0.19 9.52 21.34
N GLU A 375 -0.79 10.31 20.44
CA GLU A 375 -1.50 11.56 20.80
C GLU A 375 -2.69 11.28 21.74
N LEU A 376 -3.49 10.25 21.44
CA LEU A 376 -4.58 9.82 22.33
C LEU A 376 -4.08 9.32 23.68
N ASP A 377 -2.93 8.64 23.73
CA ASP A 377 -2.33 8.19 25.00
C ASP A 377 -1.88 9.37 25.84
N GLY A 378 -1.36 10.43 25.21
CA GLY A 378 -1.13 11.73 25.84
C GLY A 378 -2.39 12.30 26.48
N ALA A 379 -3.48 12.37 25.70
CA ALA A 379 -4.77 12.85 26.19
C ALA A 379 -5.31 12.01 27.35
N VAL A 380 -5.20 10.67 27.28
CA VAL A 380 -5.65 9.75 28.34
C VAL A 380 -4.85 9.92 29.63
N ARG A 381 -3.54 10.18 29.55
CA ARG A 381 -2.73 10.46 30.75
C ARG A 381 -3.20 11.72 31.47
N ARG A 382 -3.67 12.72 30.73
CA ARG A 382 -4.17 13.99 31.29
C ARG A 382 -5.60 13.86 31.83
N HIS A 383 -6.47 13.16 31.11
CA HIS A 383 -7.88 12.98 31.45
C HIS A 383 -8.26 11.49 31.55
N PRO A 384 -7.73 10.77 32.56
CA PRO A 384 -7.91 9.32 32.69
C PRO A 384 -9.36 8.89 32.93
N GLU A 385 -10.21 9.80 33.41
CA GLU A 385 -11.64 9.60 33.67
C GLU A 385 -12.49 9.64 32.39
N GLN A 386 -11.97 10.20 31.29
CA GLN A 386 -12.72 10.36 30.04
C GLN A 386 -12.71 9.08 29.22
N ARG A 387 -13.81 8.33 29.32
CA ARG A 387 -13.98 7.06 28.58
C ARG A 387 -13.93 7.25 27.07
N SER A 388 -14.39 8.39 26.54
CA SER A 388 -14.44 8.69 25.10
C SER A 388 -13.07 8.69 24.42
N LEU A 389 -11.98 8.87 25.16
CA LEU A 389 -10.60 8.80 24.67
C LEU A 389 -10.12 7.35 24.44
N ARG A 390 -10.81 6.36 25.02
CA ARG A 390 -10.48 4.93 24.90
C ARG A 390 -11.35 4.19 23.87
N ASP A 391 -12.44 4.80 23.43
CA ASP A 391 -13.44 4.16 22.54
C ASP A 391 -12.94 3.95 21.09
N PHE A 392 -11.85 4.60 20.67
CA PHE A 392 -11.39 4.65 19.27
C PHE A 392 -9.97 4.14 19.09
N ARG A 393 -9.70 2.91 19.54
CA ARG A 393 -8.40 2.26 19.39
C ARG A 393 -8.42 1.30 18.19
N ALA A 394 -7.46 1.47 17.28
CA ALA A 394 -7.26 0.60 16.13
C ALA A 394 -6.63 -0.75 16.54
N ASP A 395 -6.93 -1.79 15.77
CA ASP A 395 -6.33 -3.12 15.90
C ASP A 395 -4.81 -3.03 15.69
N PRO A 396 -3.96 -3.58 16.58
CA PRO A 396 -2.51 -3.54 16.44
C PRO A 396 -2.01 -4.03 15.08
N ALA A 397 -2.60 -5.08 14.51
CA ALA A 397 -2.18 -5.60 13.21
C ALA A 397 -2.47 -4.62 12.06
N LEU A 398 -3.51 -3.78 12.19
CA LEU A 398 -3.79 -2.73 11.20
C LEU A 398 -2.87 -1.52 11.36
N ILE A 399 -2.49 -1.20 12.60
CA ILE A 399 -1.51 -0.14 12.89
C ILE A 399 -0.17 -0.48 12.23
N GLU A 400 0.30 -1.72 12.43
CA GLU A 400 1.54 -2.21 11.84
C GLU A 400 1.45 -2.25 10.30
N ALA A 401 0.36 -2.81 9.77
CA ALA A 401 0.18 -2.88 8.31
C ALA A 401 0.08 -1.51 7.63
N GLU A 402 -0.54 -0.51 8.29
CA GLU A 402 -0.55 0.85 7.76
C GLU A 402 0.86 1.43 7.80
N TRP A 403 1.57 1.29 8.92
CA TRP A 403 2.90 1.85 9.09
C TRP A 403 3.91 1.27 8.08
N ASP A 404 3.96 -0.06 7.93
CA ASP A 404 4.82 -0.72 6.95
C ASP A 404 4.47 -0.30 5.52
N GLY A 405 3.17 -0.23 5.21
CA GLY A 405 2.69 0.27 3.92
C GLY A 405 3.08 1.73 3.67
N LEU A 406 3.10 2.57 4.70
CA LEU A 406 3.52 3.96 4.59
C LEU A 406 5.04 4.10 4.40
N LEU A 407 5.84 3.27 5.07
CA LEU A 407 7.29 3.24 4.89
C LEU A 407 7.71 2.77 3.49
N ALA A 408 6.93 1.86 2.91
CA ALA A 408 7.14 1.37 1.54
C ALA A 408 6.57 2.32 0.46
N ALA A 409 5.73 3.29 0.83
CA ALA A 409 5.21 4.29 -0.09
C ALA A 409 6.33 5.20 -0.62
N GLN A 410 6.18 5.67 -1.86
CA GLN A 410 7.10 6.62 -2.47
C GLN A 410 6.90 8.04 -1.95
N ALA A 411 5.65 8.40 -1.65
CA ALA A 411 5.31 9.74 -1.21
C ALA A 411 4.06 9.73 -0.32
N TRP A 412 4.05 10.64 0.64
CA TRP A 412 2.91 10.97 1.50
C TRP A 412 2.40 12.34 1.08
N TRP A 413 1.21 12.37 0.51
CA TRP A 413 0.58 13.59 0.01
C TRP A 413 -0.34 14.15 1.09
N SER A 414 -0.08 15.36 1.56
CA SER A 414 -0.92 16.00 2.56
C SER A 414 -0.74 17.51 2.56
N PRO A 415 -1.80 18.28 2.89
CA PRO A 415 -1.64 19.66 3.32
C PRO A 415 -1.33 19.79 4.82
N HIS A 416 -1.44 18.70 5.58
CA HIS A 416 -1.33 18.71 7.04
C HIS A 416 0.14 18.77 7.48
N ALA A 417 0.56 19.89 8.10
CA ALA A 417 1.96 20.14 8.45
C ALA A 417 2.60 19.04 9.32
N GLN A 418 1.89 18.55 10.34
CA GLN A 418 2.41 17.48 11.21
C GLN A 418 2.57 16.13 10.47
N VAL A 419 1.70 15.82 9.50
CA VAL A 419 1.83 14.61 8.67
C VAL A 419 3.08 14.71 7.80
N LEU A 420 3.31 15.88 7.21
CA LEU A 420 4.49 16.13 6.38
C LEU A 420 5.79 16.04 7.18
N ALA A 421 5.79 16.54 8.42
CA ALA A 421 6.93 16.39 9.33
C ALA A 421 7.26 14.90 9.61
N LEU A 422 6.24 14.06 9.81
CA LEU A 422 6.41 12.62 10.02
C LEU A 422 6.84 11.87 8.76
N ALA A 423 6.48 12.36 7.56
CA ALA A 423 6.82 11.71 6.30
C ALA A 423 8.33 11.79 5.95
N GLY A 424 9.05 12.76 6.51
CA GLY A 424 10.47 12.99 6.22
C GLY A 424 10.71 13.15 4.71
N ALA A 425 11.65 12.39 4.15
CA ALA A 425 11.98 12.43 2.72
C ALA A 425 10.82 12.04 1.78
N ARG A 426 9.74 11.45 2.30
CA ARG A 426 8.54 11.10 1.52
C ARG A 426 7.50 12.22 1.48
N ALA A 427 7.73 13.32 2.20
CA ALA A 427 6.78 14.42 2.29
C ALA A 427 6.52 15.04 0.90
N CYS A 428 5.26 15.07 0.49
CA CYS A 428 4.82 15.84 -0.67
C CYS A 428 3.75 16.84 -0.20
N ALA A 429 4.19 18.06 0.06
CA ALA A 429 3.34 19.12 0.57
C ALA A 429 2.30 19.54 -0.46
N LEU A 430 1.05 19.66 -0.02
CA LEU A 430 -0.03 20.31 -0.75
C LEU A 430 -0.40 21.61 -0.02
N PRO A 431 -0.71 22.71 -0.73
CA PRO A 431 -1.29 23.87 -0.06
C PRO A 431 -2.69 23.51 0.46
N TRP A 432 -3.07 24.04 1.63
CA TRP A 432 -4.48 24.02 2.04
C TRP A 432 -5.31 24.83 1.05
N THR A 433 -6.39 24.25 0.53
CA THR A 433 -7.36 25.02 -0.27
C THR A 433 -8.15 25.90 0.68
N MET A 434 -7.91 27.21 0.60
CA MET A 434 -8.55 28.21 1.46
C MET A 434 -10.03 28.37 1.09
N PRO A 435 -10.97 28.22 2.05
CA PRO A 435 -12.37 28.54 1.83
C PRO A 435 -12.56 30.03 1.52
N ALA A 436 -13.69 30.37 0.88
CA ALA A 436 -14.07 31.78 0.72
C ALA A 436 -14.24 32.46 2.09
N PRO A 437 -13.78 33.73 2.24
CA PRO A 437 -13.95 34.47 3.47
C PRO A 437 -15.43 34.72 3.78
N LEU A 438 -15.76 34.82 5.06
CA LEU A 438 -17.08 35.23 5.50
C LEU A 438 -17.31 36.72 5.16
N PRO A 439 -18.51 37.12 4.71
CA PRO A 439 -18.79 38.51 4.42
C PRO A 439 -18.70 39.38 5.69
N SER A 440 -17.87 40.42 5.67
CA SER A 440 -17.68 41.31 6.83
C SER A 440 -18.98 41.98 7.28
N ALA A 441 -19.91 42.24 6.35
CA ALA A 441 -21.22 42.82 6.65
C ALA A 441 -22.15 41.89 7.45
N GLU A 442 -21.90 40.57 7.44
CA GLU A 442 -22.68 39.59 8.20
C GLU A 442 -22.09 39.30 9.58
N ARG A 443 -20.93 39.90 9.91
CA ARG A 443 -20.28 39.72 11.21
C ARG A 443 -21.15 40.33 12.31
N VAL A 444 -21.37 39.56 13.37
CA VAL A 444 -22.13 40.06 14.52
C VAL A 444 -21.21 40.94 15.35
N ALA A 445 -21.60 42.21 15.54
CA ALA A 445 -20.88 43.16 16.37
C ALA A 445 -20.54 42.59 17.75
N ALA A 446 -19.43 43.05 18.32
CA ALA A 446 -18.98 42.64 19.65
C ALA A 446 -20.12 42.83 20.67
N GLY A 447 -20.45 41.77 21.39
CA GLY A 447 -21.47 41.78 22.44
C GLY A 447 -20.92 42.33 23.76
N ALA A 448 -21.76 42.33 24.79
CA ALA A 448 -21.35 42.72 26.15
C ALA A 448 -20.28 41.78 26.75
N LYS A 449 -20.21 40.53 26.27
CA LYS A 449 -19.19 39.54 26.64
C LYS A 449 -18.39 39.13 25.41
N PRO A 450 -17.06 38.94 25.52
CA PRO A 450 -16.27 38.39 24.43
C PRO A 450 -16.69 36.95 24.11
N ARG A 451 -16.62 36.56 22.83
CA ARG A 451 -17.09 35.27 22.32
C ARG A 451 -15.95 34.45 21.75
N VAL A 452 -15.69 33.29 22.35
CA VAL A 452 -14.69 32.32 21.88
C VAL A 452 -15.39 31.15 21.22
N PHE A 453 -15.15 30.92 19.93
CA PHE A 453 -15.72 29.77 19.23
C PHE A 453 -14.79 28.56 19.28
N PHE A 454 -15.34 27.42 19.70
CA PHE A 454 -14.67 26.11 19.67
C PHE A 454 -15.11 25.35 18.40
N PRO A 455 -14.30 25.33 17.32
CA PRO A 455 -14.76 24.94 16.00
C PRO A 455 -14.66 23.42 15.76
N ALA A 456 -15.11 22.61 16.72
CA ALA A 456 -15.17 21.15 16.62
C ALA A 456 -16.27 20.57 17.53
N SER A 457 -16.64 19.31 17.33
CA SER A 457 -17.49 18.59 18.30
C SER A 457 -16.87 18.68 19.70
N PRO A 458 -17.60 19.15 20.75
CA PRO A 458 -17.10 19.33 22.11
C PRO A 458 -16.69 18.01 22.80
N LEU A 459 -15.58 17.42 22.36
CA LEU A 459 -15.06 16.12 22.77
C LEU A 459 -13.67 16.26 23.37
N ALA A 460 -13.32 15.39 24.32
CA ALA A 460 -12.02 15.45 25.00
C ALA A 460 -10.83 15.44 24.02
N ARG A 461 -10.87 14.56 23.00
CA ARG A 461 -9.84 14.50 21.94
C ARG A 461 -9.73 15.76 21.07
N LYS A 462 -10.76 16.61 21.08
CA LYS A 462 -10.79 17.90 20.37
C LYS A 462 -10.33 19.07 21.27
N GLY A 463 -10.01 18.81 22.54
CA GLY A 463 -9.44 19.82 23.42
C GLY A 463 -10.47 20.62 24.22
N ILE A 464 -11.74 20.19 24.29
CA ILE A 464 -12.77 20.99 24.98
C ILE A 464 -12.45 21.18 26.46
N LEU A 465 -11.87 20.17 27.11
CA LEU A 465 -11.55 20.21 28.54
C LEU A 465 -10.43 21.21 28.83
N GLU A 466 -9.44 21.29 27.94
CA GLU A 466 -8.36 22.28 27.99
C GLU A 466 -8.91 23.69 27.83
N LEU A 467 -9.84 23.90 26.88
CA LEU A 467 -10.46 25.21 26.68
C LEU A 467 -11.26 25.66 27.90
N LEU A 468 -12.07 24.76 28.47
CA LEU A 468 -12.85 25.06 29.68
C LEU A 468 -11.94 25.33 30.88
N ALA A 469 -10.86 24.57 31.05
CA ALA A 469 -9.89 24.81 32.10
C ALA A 469 -9.15 26.16 31.91
N ALA A 470 -8.84 26.54 30.67
CA ALA A 470 -8.17 27.81 30.36
C ALA A 470 -9.07 29.02 30.61
N LEU A 471 -10.38 28.89 30.37
CA LEU A 471 -11.32 30.02 30.43
C LEU A 471 -12.26 30.00 31.64
N ARG A 472 -12.05 29.07 32.59
CA ARG A 472 -12.93 28.84 33.75
C ARG A 472 -13.25 30.10 34.56
N ASP A 473 -12.29 31.01 34.72
CA ASP A 473 -12.43 32.18 35.59
C ASP A 473 -12.82 33.46 34.84
N GLN A 474 -13.02 33.35 33.52
CA GLN A 474 -13.27 34.47 32.62
C GLN A 474 -14.77 34.68 32.41
N ASP A 475 -15.21 35.93 32.42
CA ASP A 475 -16.60 36.29 32.12
C ASP A 475 -16.80 36.48 30.60
N LEU A 476 -16.87 35.36 29.89
CA LEU A 476 -16.98 35.30 28.43
C LEU A 476 -17.99 34.23 27.99
N GLU A 477 -18.33 34.24 26.70
CA GLU A 477 -19.18 33.23 26.08
C GLU A 477 -18.36 32.25 25.23
N ILE A 478 -18.53 30.94 25.47
CA ILE A 478 -17.93 29.88 24.65
C ILE A 478 -19.00 29.33 23.71
N LEU A 479 -18.79 29.56 22.41
CA LEU A 479 -19.67 29.11 21.35
C LEU A 479 -19.32 27.67 20.94
N LEU A 480 -20.30 26.78 21.01
CA LEU A 480 -20.16 25.36 20.67
C LEU A 480 -20.98 25.03 19.41
N PRO A 481 -20.45 24.26 18.46
CA PRO A 481 -21.19 23.86 17.27
C PRO A 481 -22.29 22.83 17.61
N PRO A 482 -23.22 22.58 16.66
CA PRO A 482 -24.16 21.49 16.80
C PRO A 482 -23.43 20.13 16.73
N GLY A 483 -23.96 19.12 17.42
CA GLY A 483 -23.45 17.74 17.39
C GLY A 483 -23.13 17.15 18.75
N ASP A 484 -22.45 16.01 18.72
CA ASP A 484 -22.07 15.25 19.93
C ASP A 484 -21.13 16.05 20.84
N SER A 485 -21.22 15.78 22.14
CA SER A 485 -20.54 16.53 23.19
C SER A 485 -20.24 15.60 24.37
N GLU A 486 -19.15 15.86 25.10
CA GLU A 486 -18.96 15.27 26.41
C GLU A 486 -20.11 15.66 27.34
N ARG A 487 -20.40 14.79 28.31
CA ARG A 487 -21.40 15.03 29.33
C ARG A 487 -20.77 15.77 30.51
N GLY A 488 -21.55 16.65 31.14
CA GLY A 488 -21.10 17.34 32.36
C GLY A 488 -19.98 18.36 32.15
N LEU A 489 -19.97 19.04 31.01
CA LEU A 489 -19.04 20.15 30.76
C LEU A 489 -19.27 21.27 31.77
N ASP A 490 -18.24 21.60 32.56
CA ASP A 490 -18.22 22.70 33.51
C ASP A 490 -17.41 23.87 32.95
N ALA A 491 -18.07 25.02 32.78
CA ALA A 491 -17.48 26.24 32.24
C ALA A 491 -17.07 27.26 33.30
N GLY A 492 -17.30 26.98 34.58
CA GLY A 492 -17.05 27.94 35.66
C GLY A 492 -17.84 29.23 35.47
N ARG A 493 -17.12 30.36 35.35
CA ARG A 493 -17.69 31.70 35.13
C ARG A 493 -18.09 31.96 33.67
N ALA A 494 -17.56 31.19 32.72
CA ALA A 494 -17.92 31.32 31.32
C ALA A 494 -19.31 30.72 31.03
N THR A 495 -20.00 31.23 30.01
CA THR A 495 -21.28 30.70 29.57
C THR A 495 -21.13 29.86 28.30
N LEU A 496 -21.65 28.63 28.31
CA LEU A 496 -21.69 27.78 27.12
C LEU A 496 -22.95 28.05 26.32
N ARG A 497 -22.80 28.41 25.04
CA ARG A 497 -23.93 28.53 24.11
C ARG A 497 -23.71 27.68 22.86
N ARG A 498 -24.73 26.92 22.47
CA ARG A 498 -24.74 26.20 21.20
C ARG A 498 -25.23 27.09 20.07
N VAL A 499 -24.50 27.12 18.96
CA VAL A 499 -24.89 27.80 17.72
C VAL A 499 -25.56 26.81 16.77
N ALA A 500 -26.38 27.31 15.83
CA ALA A 500 -27.10 26.45 14.89
C ALA A 500 -26.18 25.87 13.79
N SER A 501 -25.04 26.50 13.53
CA SER A 501 -24.09 26.04 12.52
C SER A 501 -22.66 26.53 12.79
N TYR A 502 -21.68 25.86 12.18
CA TYR A 502 -20.29 26.33 12.17
C TYR A 502 -20.16 27.74 11.59
N ARG A 503 -20.94 28.06 10.54
CA ARG A 503 -20.95 29.39 9.94
C ARG A 503 -21.39 30.46 10.94
N GLN A 504 -22.47 30.21 11.67
CA GLN A 504 -22.96 31.12 12.70
C GLN A 504 -21.91 31.30 13.81
N GLY A 505 -21.30 30.21 14.28
CA GLY A 505 -20.22 30.29 15.27
C GLY A 505 -19.06 31.17 14.81
N LEU A 506 -18.65 31.07 13.55
CA LEU A 506 -17.59 31.92 12.98
C LEU A 506 -18.01 33.38 12.77
N LEU A 507 -19.28 33.65 12.42
CA LEU A 507 -19.78 35.02 12.27
C LEU A 507 -19.90 35.77 13.61
N GLU A 508 -20.15 35.02 14.68
CA GLU A 508 -20.28 35.53 16.05
C GLU A 508 -18.97 35.47 16.84
N ALA A 509 -17.95 34.75 16.38
CA ALA A 509 -16.69 34.62 17.10
C ALA A 509 -15.89 35.93 17.10
N ASP A 510 -15.39 36.32 18.26
CA ASP A 510 -14.33 37.33 18.38
C ASP A 510 -12.96 36.64 18.25
N VAL A 511 -12.80 35.44 18.84
CA VAL A 511 -11.63 34.56 18.69
C VAL A 511 -12.06 33.13 18.41
N VAL A 512 -11.30 32.41 17.58
CA VAL A 512 -11.50 30.98 17.32
C VAL A 512 -10.39 30.18 17.99
N ALA A 513 -10.74 29.25 18.89
CA ALA A 513 -9.78 28.46 19.66
C ALA A 513 -10.01 26.96 19.51
N LEU A 514 -9.01 26.22 19.00
CA LEU A 514 -9.05 24.75 18.90
C LEU A 514 -7.78 24.11 19.47
N PRO A 515 -7.73 23.84 20.79
CA PRO A 515 -6.61 23.19 21.46
C PRO A 515 -6.65 21.65 21.28
N ALA A 516 -6.85 21.17 20.05
CA ALA A 516 -7.10 19.76 19.79
C ALA A 516 -5.89 18.86 20.09
N TRP A 517 -6.15 17.66 20.57
CA TRP A 517 -5.16 16.56 20.54
C TRP A 517 -5.10 15.93 19.14
N ILE A 518 -6.25 15.86 18.45
CA ILE A 518 -6.36 15.35 17.08
C ILE A 518 -7.35 16.18 16.27
N GLU A 519 -6.88 16.82 15.20
CA GLU A 519 -7.74 17.44 14.20
C GLU A 519 -7.20 17.20 12.79
N HIS A 520 -7.94 16.42 12.00
CA HIS A 520 -7.49 16.03 10.67
C HIS A 520 -8.08 16.93 9.59
N GLN A 521 -9.21 17.61 9.84
CA GLN A 521 -9.91 18.39 8.82
C GLN A 521 -10.29 19.79 9.36
N PRO A 522 -9.32 20.71 9.56
CA PRO A 522 -9.50 21.99 10.24
C PRO A 522 -10.25 23.05 9.40
N ARG A 523 -11.31 22.70 8.68
CA ARG A 523 -11.97 23.58 7.68
C ARG A 523 -12.51 24.86 8.30
N ALA A 524 -13.05 24.79 9.51
CA ALA A 524 -13.51 25.97 10.23
C ALA A 524 -12.34 26.90 10.63
N LEU A 525 -11.17 26.37 10.97
CA LEU A 525 -9.97 27.19 11.19
C LEU A 525 -9.51 27.84 9.88
N LEU A 526 -9.52 27.11 8.77
CA LEU A 526 -9.17 27.66 7.47
C LEU A 526 -10.13 28.79 7.06
N THR A 527 -11.44 28.63 7.30
CA THR A 527 -12.41 29.71 7.08
C THR A 527 -12.15 30.90 8.00
N ALA A 528 -11.81 30.67 9.27
CA ALA A 528 -11.47 31.73 10.22
C ALA A 528 -10.25 32.53 9.72
N ILE A 529 -9.17 31.85 9.34
CA ILE A 529 -7.95 32.46 8.80
C ILE A 529 -8.26 33.24 7.52
N ALA A 530 -9.02 32.65 6.58
CA ALA A 530 -9.43 33.34 5.35
C ALA A 530 -10.24 34.61 5.64
N SER A 531 -11.03 34.59 6.72
CA SER A 531 -11.88 35.72 7.15
C SER A 531 -11.15 36.72 8.05
N GLY A 532 -9.85 36.56 8.29
CA GLY A 532 -9.06 37.46 9.14
C GLY A 532 -9.35 37.33 10.64
N LEU A 533 -9.99 36.25 11.09
CA LEU A 533 -10.25 36.02 12.50
C LEU A 533 -8.97 35.57 13.24
N PRO A 534 -8.75 36.04 14.49
CA PRO A 534 -7.70 35.48 15.32
C PRO A 534 -7.96 34.00 15.60
N VAL A 535 -6.99 33.17 15.26
CA VAL A 535 -7.03 31.72 15.47
C VAL A 535 -5.96 31.32 16.47
N VAL A 536 -6.36 30.63 17.53
CA VAL A 536 -5.48 29.94 18.48
C VAL A 536 -5.69 28.44 18.32
N ALA A 537 -4.64 27.69 18.02
CA ALA A 537 -4.77 26.26 17.77
C ALA A 537 -3.50 25.48 18.14
N THR A 538 -3.60 24.16 18.14
CA THR A 538 -2.45 23.26 18.31
C THR A 538 -1.86 22.82 16.98
N PRO A 539 -0.60 22.36 16.95
CA PRO A 539 0.01 21.71 15.78
C PRO A 539 -0.79 20.50 15.26
N ALA A 540 -1.58 19.86 16.13
CA ALA A 540 -2.45 18.74 15.80
C ALA A 540 -3.58 19.10 14.82
N CYS A 541 -3.79 20.39 14.53
CA CYS A 541 -4.68 20.89 13.48
C CYS A 541 -4.03 20.95 12.10
N GLY A 542 -2.71 20.72 11.99
CA GLY A 542 -2.04 20.63 10.70
C GLY A 542 -1.87 21.93 9.92
N LEU A 543 -2.04 23.07 10.59
CA LEU A 543 -1.84 24.39 9.99
C LEU A 543 -0.35 24.65 9.74
N GLY A 544 -0.03 25.27 8.61
CA GLY A 544 1.34 25.64 8.25
C GLY A 544 1.83 26.85 9.06
N ALA A 545 3.14 26.91 9.33
CA ALA A 545 3.75 28.00 10.11
C ALA A 545 3.62 29.39 9.45
N ALA A 546 3.46 29.45 8.12
CA ALA A 546 3.26 30.70 7.37
C ALA A 546 1.82 31.23 7.40
N MET A 547 0.87 30.47 7.98
CA MET A 547 -0.53 30.88 8.06
C MET A 547 -0.76 31.81 9.27
N ALA A 548 -1.79 32.64 9.22
CA ALA A 548 -2.12 33.59 10.29
C ALA A 548 -2.85 32.89 11.47
N TRP A 549 -2.10 32.25 12.37
CA TRP A 549 -2.62 31.64 13.60
C TRP A 549 -1.58 31.67 14.73
N ARG A 550 -2.05 31.60 15.97
CA ARG A 550 -1.23 31.49 17.19
C ARG A 550 -1.15 30.02 17.61
N ARG A 551 0.05 29.48 17.58
CA ARG A 551 0.38 28.13 18.06
C ARG A 551 0.39 28.09 19.59
N VAL A 552 -0.25 27.04 20.14
CA VAL A 552 -0.16 26.60 21.53
C VAL A 552 0.06 25.09 21.57
N GLU A 553 0.66 24.55 22.63
CA GLU A 553 0.87 23.10 22.74
C GLU A 553 -0.36 22.38 23.32
N ALA A 554 -0.59 21.14 22.87
CA ALA A 554 -1.74 20.36 23.34
C ALA A 554 -1.60 20.04 24.83
N GLY A 555 -2.66 20.32 25.60
CA GLY A 555 -2.66 20.14 27.06
C GLY A 555 -2.00 21.27 27.86
N ASP A 556 -1.36 22.26 27.22
CA ASP A 556 -0.85 23.46 27.91
C ASP A 556 -1.97 24.47 28.11
N VAL A 557 -2.60 24.41 29.30
CA VAL A 557 -3.76 25.24 29.65
C VAL A 557 -3.37 26.70 29.89
N ASP A 558 -2.15 26.95 30.37
CA ASP A 558 -1.70 28.29 30.73
C ASP A 558 -1.30 29.08 29.48
N ASP A 559 -0.55 28.46 28.56
CA ASP A 559 -0.26 29.08 27.24
C ASP A 559 -1.55 29.27 26.43
N LEU A 560 -2.48 28.30 26.47
CA LEU A 560 -3.79 28.45 25.83
C LEU A 560 -4.56 29.65 26.39
N ARG A 561 -4.62 29.80 27.72
CA ARG A 561 -5.27 30.94 28.38
C ARG A 561 -4.63 32.25 27.93
N ALA A 562 -3.30 32.35 28.02
CA ALA A 562 -2.57 33.55 27.63
C ALA A 562 -2.80 33.92 26.16
N ALA A 563 -2.73 32.94 25.25
CA ALA A 563 -2.93 33.14 23.83
C ALA A 563 -4.36 33.60 23.48
N VAL A 564 -5.39 33.00 24.10
CA VAL A 564 -6.79 33.39 23.86
C VAL A 564 -7.06 34.79 24.38
N LEU A 565 -6.60 35.13 25.59
CA LEU A 565 -6.81 36.46 26.17
C LEU A 565 -6.06 37.55 25.38
N ALA A 566 -4.84 37.27 24.93
CA ALA A 566 -4.09 38.19 24.07
C ALA A 566 -4.78 38.38 22.71
N ALA A 567 -5.38 37.34 22.14
CA ALA A 567 -6.16 37.46 20.92
C ALA A 567 -7.43 38.30 21.13
N LEU A 568 -8.13 38.13 22.25
CA LEU A 568 -9.32 38.91 22.60
C LEU A 568 -9.01 40.40 22.85
N ALA A 569 -7.82 40.73 23.34
CA ALA A 569 -7.41 42.12 23.56
C ALA A 569 -7.13 42.90 22.26
N ASN A 570 -6.97 42.21 21.12
CA ASN A 570 -6.66 42.79 19.82
C ASN A 570 -7.89 42.89 18.88
N VAL A 571 -9.08 42.54 19.36
CA VAL A 571 -10.37 42.55 18.64
C VAL A 571 -11.25 43.61 19.28
#